data_AF-A0A562V0X3-F1
#
_entry.id   AF-A0A562V0X3-F1
#
_cell.length_a   1.000
_cell.length_b   1.000
_cell.length_c   1.000
_cell.angle_alpha   90.00
_cell.angle_beta   90.00
_cell.angle_gamma   90.00
#
_symmetry.space_group_name_H-M   'P 1'
#
loop_
_entity.id
_entity.type
_entity.pdbx_description
1 polymer ?
#
loop_
_entity_poly.entity_id
_entity_poly.type
_entity_poly.pdbx_seq_one_letter_code
_entity_poly.pdbx_strand_id
1 'polypeptide(L)'
;MDHLSLRLETQQSPVADEVSAITSVVRPILTGLLLAQKADIVNEAGGHEKLKLKMLPRVYREGDGDCGICFEYAVHSAVLHKDPMVLERVHDALAKHCKLPGEAPSSMLFAAEKAGVNQLVDTSLALLTADSQLMYGTQGRPVKLKKHLRNVADAFRKRKNPPNLPQSIAGLWKADLFLGMSDLDKWVGTSVKINPSQLESARGLRVGIVPSKQGASDLPYKDDSKNMIVCPLKHDGDFMEVFYSGWQVIRSFLKADANVPKEVNLPQPALRQVARYLADRREYPVLDVVAALEDFAQPHLLATSERSADLVKTRDGQVEVSTVVAPVPKSV
;
A
#
# COMPACT_ATOMS: atom_id res chain seq x y z
N MET A 1 -21.05 7.60 35.34
CA MET A 1 -21.35 6.35 34.61
C MET A 1 -20.06 5.97 33.93
N ASP A 2 -19.38 4.98 34.49
CA ASP A 2 -18.08 4.54 33.97
C ASP A 2 -18.34 3.67 32.74
N HIS A 3 -17.99 4.20 31.57
CA HIS A 3 -18.00 3.44 30.33
C HIS A 3 -16.73 2.61 30.26
N LEU A 4 -16.85 1.33 30.62
CA LEU A 4 -15.83 0.33 30.32
C LEU A 4 -16.04 -0.13 28.87
N SER A 5 -15.16 0.26 27.95
CA SER A 5 -15.18 -0.23 26.56
C SER A 5 -14.37 -1.53 26.48
N LEU A 6 -15.08 -2.67 26.45
CA LEU A 6 -14.48 -3.98 26.15
C LEU A 6 -14.51 -4.22 24.64
N ARG A 7 -13.35 -4.22 24.00
CA ARG A 7 -13.17 -4.65 22.60
C ARG A 7 -12.88 -6.15 22.62
N LEU A 8 -13.89 -6.96 22.34
CA LEU A 8 -13.77 -8.41 22.17
C LEU A 8 -13.74 -8.71 20.67
N GLU A 9 -12.60 -9.18 20.18
CA GLU A 9 -12.44 -9.65 18.80
C GLU A 9 -12.76 -11.15 18.76
N THR A 10 -13.97 -11.48 18.30
CA THR A 10 -14.39 -12.86 18.11
C THR A 10 -14.10 -13.27 16.68
N GLN A 11 -13.15 -14.18 16.50
CA GLN A 11 -12.79 -14.74 15.19
C GLN A 11 -13.96 -15.57 14.62
N GLN A 12 -14.64 -15.06 13.58
CA GLN A 12 -15.76 -15.75 12.92
C GLN A 12 -15.36 -16.57 11.67
N SER A 13 -14.07 -16.59 11.31
CA SER A 13 -13.50 -17.44 10.26
C SER A 13 -12.01 -17.71 10.57
N PRO A 14 -11.43 -18.85 10.15
CA PRO A 14 -9.99 -19.06 10.30
C PRO A 14 -9.23 -17.89 9.67
N VAL A 15 -8.03 -17.62 10.19
CA VAL A 15 -7.13 -16.52 9.78
C VAL A 15 -7.19 -16.35 8.27
N ALA A 16 -7.28 -15.09 7.80
CA ALA A 16 -7.14 -14.76 6.37
C ALA A 16 -6.08 -15.68 5.75
N ASP A 17 -6.45 -16.48 4.76
CA ASP A 17 -5.55 -17.48 4.21
C ASP A 17 -4.21 -16.80 3.87
N GLU A 18 -3.14 -17.25 4.53
CA GLU A 18 -1.80 -16.68 4.42
C GLU A 18 -1.38 -16.57 2.95
N VAL A 19 -1.76 -17.55 2.13
CA VAL A 19 -1.51 -17.58 0.68
C VAL A 19 -2.22 -16.42 -0.01
N SER A 20 -3.50 -16.16 0.30
CA SER A 20 -4.27 -15.03 -0.23
C SER A 20 -3.67 -13.68 0.16
N ALA A 21 -3.26 -13.52 1.43
CA ALA A 21 -2.61 -12.29 1.90
C ALA A 21 -1.27 -12.03 1.19
N ILE A 22 -0.44 -13.06 1.03
CA ILE A 22 0.82 -12.94 0.29
C ILE A 22 0.54 -12.66 -1.20
N THR A 23 -0.50 -13.28 -1.77
CA THR A 23 -0.90 -13.08 -3.17
C THR A 23 -1.33 -11.62 -3.43
N SER A 24 -2.04 -11.00 -2.47
CA SER A 24 -2.50 -9.61 -2.60
C SER A 24 -1.34 -8.62 -2.71
N VAL A 25 -0.23 -8.84 -2.00
CA VAL A 25 0.99 -8.00 -2.10
C VAL A 25 1.93 -8.42 -3.23
N VAL A 26 1.91 -9.67 -3.67
CA VAL A 26 2.73 -10.14 -4.80
C VAL A 26 2.36 -9.42 -6.10
N ARG A 27 1.07 -9.14 -6.31
CA ARG A 27 0.54 -8.41 -7.47
C ARG A 27 1.16 -7.02 -7.65
N PRO A 28 1.10 -6.11 -6.66
CA PRO A 28 1.73 -4.81 -6.77
C PRO A 28 3.27 -4.88 -6.81
N ILE A 29 3.90 -5.88 -6.17
CA ILE A 29 5.35 -6.09 -6.28
C ILE A 29 5.75 -6.42 -7.72
N LEU A 30 5.06 -7.36 -8.38
CA LEU A 30 5.30 -7.69 -9.79
C LEU A 30 5.07 -6.50 -10.70
N THR A 31 4.02 -5.72 -10.44
CA THR A 31 3.70 -4.49 -11.18
C THR A 31 4.84 -3.47 -11.04
N GLY A 32 5.31 -3.23 -9.81
CA GLY A 32 6.43 -2.34 -9.54
C GLY A 32 7.71 -2.78 -10.24
N LEU A 33 8.05 -4.07 -10.18
CA LEU A 33 9.22 -4.61 -10.89
C LEU A 33 9.10 -4.48 -12.40
N LEU A 34 7.95 -4.82 -12.99
CA LEU A 34 7.71 -4.71 -14.43
C LEU A 34 7.92 -3.28 -14.92
N LEU A 35 7.34 -2.30 -14.23
CA LEU A 35 7.35 -0.91 -14.65
C LEU A 35 8.66 -0.18 -14.30
N ALA A 36 9.47 -0.75 -13.39
CA ALA A 36 10.81 -0.28 -13.11
C ALA A 36 11.85 -0.70 -14.17
N GLN A 37 11.48 -1.63 -15.07
CA GLN A 37 12.37 -2.04 -16.18
C GLN A 37 12.66 -0.86 -17.11
N LYS A 38 13.69 -0.98 -17.96
CA LYS A 38 13.99 0.06 -18.95
C LYS A 38 13.15 -0.15 -20.21
N ALA A 39 12.62 0.95 -20.78
CA ALA A 39 11.68 0.88 -21.90
C ALA A 39 12.31 0.28 -23.14
N ASP A 40 13.57 0.61 -23.43
CA ASP A 40 14.31 0.05 -24.55
C ASP A 40 14.35 -1.49 -24.46
N ILE A 41 14.72 -2.05 -23.31
CA ILE A 41 14.79 -3.50 -23.09
C ILE A 41 13.40 -4.16 -23.17
N VAL A 42 12.38 -3.54 -22.58
CA VAL A 42 11.02 -4.09 -22.61
C VAL A 42 10.41 -4.03 -24.01
N ASN A 43 10.74 -3.00 -24.80
CA ASN A 43 10.27 -2.85 -26.17
C ASN A 43 10.83 -3.94 -27.10
N GLU A 44 12.04 -4.46 -26.84
CA GLU A 44 12.57 -5.65 -27.54
C GLU A 44 11.68 -6.89 -27.34
N ALA A 45 10.95 -6.96 -26.22
CA ALA A 45 9.97 -8.02 -25.94
C ALA A 45 8.54 -7.68 -26.41
N GLY A 46 8.36 -6.59 -27.17
CA GLY A 46 7.06 -6.15 -27.67
C GLY A 46 6.28 -5.24 -26.71
N GLY A 47 6.94 -4.69 -25.69
CA GLY A 47 6.35 -3.76 -24.72
C GLY A 47 5.88 -4.44 -23.43
N HIS A 48 5.50 -3.63 -22.43
CA HIS A 48 5.11 -4.12 -21.10
C HIS A 48 3.91 -5.08 -21.15
N GLU A 49 2.97 -4.84 -22.08
CA GLU A 49 1.79 -5.68 -22.29
C GLU A 49 2.11 -7.09 -22.82
N LYS A 50 3.27 -7.28 -23.44
CA LYS A 50 3.65 -8.57 -24.07
C LYS A 50 4.76 -9.30 -23.32
N LEU A 51 5.41 -8.65 -22.36
CA LEU A 51 6.50 -9.25 -21.60
C LEU A 51 5.96 -10.41 -20.75
N LYS A 52 6.34 -11.65 -21.12
CA LYS A 52 5.96 -12.86 -20.38
C LYS A 52 6.64 -12.92 -19.02
N LEU A 53 5.96 -13.48 -18.02
CA LEU A 53 6.51 -13.60 -16.66
C LEU A 53 7.84 -14.37 -16.62
N LYS A 54 7.98 -15.43 -17.43
CA LYS A 54 9.26 -16.17 -17.52
C LYS A 54 10.44 -15.36 -18.08
N MET A 55 10.17 -14.26 -18.77
CA MET A 55 11.21 -13.38 -19.32
C MET A 55 11.66 -12.34 -18.30
N LEU A 56 10.86 -12.10 -17.25
CA LEU A 56 11.16 -11.10 -16.23
C LEU A 56 12.56 -11.30 -15.59
N PRO A 57 13.01 -12.52 -15.23
CA PRO A 57 14.39 -12.73 -14.73
C PRO A 57 15.52 -12.36 -15.70
N ARG A 58 15.24 -12.25 -17.00
CA ARG A 58 16.23 -11.92 -18.04
C ARG A 58 16.32 -10.43 -18.30
N VAL A 59 15.21 -9.71 -18.17
CA VAL A 59 15.18 -8.25 -18.34
C VAL A 59 15.47 -7.52 -17.03
N TYR A 60 15.11 -8.12 -15.90
CA TYR A 60 15.33 -7.60 -14.56
C TYR A 60 16.80 -7.62 -14.16
N ARG A 61 17.26 -6.51 -13.60
CA ARG A 61 18.54 -6.41 -12.90
C ARG A 61 18.27 -5.90 -11.49
N GLU A 62 18.70 -6.67 -10.49
CA GLU A 62 18.52 -6.31 -9.07
C GLU A 62 19.21 -4.99 -8.77
N GLY A 63 18.47 -4.09 -8.11
CA GLY A 63 18.94 -2.79 -7.67
C GLY A 63 18.49 -2.49 -6.25
N ASP A 64 19.30 -1.71 -5.53
CA ASP A 64 19.07 -1.38 -4.12
C ASP A 64 17.73 -0.63 -3.88
N GLY A 65 17.17 0.00 -4.92
CA GLY A 65 15.91 0.73 -4.85
C GLY A 65 14.65 -0.10 -5.10
N ASP A 66 14.77 -1.36 -5.55
CA ASP A 66 13.62 -2.14 -6.04
C ASP A 66 12.59 -2.41 -4.94
N CYS A 67 13.07 -2.74 -3.74
CA CYS A 67 12.21 -2.96 -2.58
C CYS A 67 11.37 -1.71 -2.25
N GLY A 68 11.98 -0.52 -2.35
CA GLY A 68 11.30 0.75 -2.13
C GLY A 68 10.21 1.03 -3.17
N ILE A 69 10.52 0.83 -4.45
CA ILE A 69 9.52 0.97 -5.54
C ILE A 69 8.37 -0.01 -5.33
N CYS A 70 8.67 -1.28 -5.05
CA CYS A 70 7.64 -2.28 -4.82
C CYS A 70 6.78 -1.98 -3.59
N PHE A 71 7.37 -1.38 -2.55
CA PHE A 71 6.66 -0.92 -1.37
C PHE A 71 5.68 0.21 -1.68
N GLU A 72 6.07 1.18 -2.51
CA GLU A 72 5.18 2.25 -2.99
C GLU A 72 3.94 1.69 -3.69
N TYR A 73 4.13 0.72 -4.60
CA TYR A 73 3.03 0.02 -5.28
C TYR A 73 2.17 -0.79 -4.33
N ALA A 74 2.78 -1.48 -3.35
CA ALA A 74 2.03 -2.27 -2.37
C ALA A 74 1.12 -1.39 -1.50
N VAL A 75 1.64 -0.27 -1.00
CA VAL A 75 0.85 0.70 -0.22
C VAL A 75 -0.27 1.31 -1.07
N HIS A 76 0.02 1.69 -2.31
CA HIS A 76 -1.00 2.21 -3.22
C HIS A 76 -2.12 1.19 -3.46
N SER A 77 -1.76 -0.05 -3.77
CA SER A 77 -2.71 -1.14 -3.97
C SER A 77 -3.54 -1.41 -2.72
N ALA A 78 -2.91 -1.44 -1.54
CA ALA A 78 -3.60 -1.67 -0.27
C ALA A 78 -4.68 -0.59 -0.02
N VAL A 79 -4.39 0.68 -0.29
CA VAL A 79 -5.38 1.76 -0.17
C VAL A 79 -6.51 1.61 -1.18
N LEU A 80 -6.21 1.31 -2.45
CA LEU A 80 -7.24 1.16 -3.49
C LEU A 80 -8.18 -0.02 -3.22
N HIS A 81 -7.65 -1.14 -2.72
CA HIS A 81 -8.43 -2.34 -2.39
C HIS A 81 -9.00 -2.32 -0.98
N LYS A 82 -8.87 -1.18 -0.26
CA LYS A 82 -9.40 -0.98 1.09
C LYS A 82 -8.89 -2.01 2.09
N ASP A 83 -7.62 -2.39 1.98
CA ASP A 83 -6.97 -3.31 2.90
C ASP A 83 -6.98 -2.72 4.32
N PRO A 84 -7.63 -3.37 5.31
CA PRO A 84 -7.73 -2.86 6.67
C PRO A 84 -6.36 -2.62 7.33
N MET A 85 -5.33 -3.38 6.94
CA MET A 85 -3.98 -3.29 7.48
C MET A 85 -3.29 -1.95 7.14
N VAL A 86 -3.79 -1.23 6.14
CA VAL A 86 -3.26 0.07 5.71
C VAL A 86 -4.32 1.17 5.80
N LEU A 87 -5.56 0.87 5.40
CA LEU A 87 -6.62 1.84 5.18
C LEU A 87 -6.98 2.63 6.44
N GLU A 88 -7.10 1.97 7.60
CA GLU A 88 -7.49 2.63 8.86
C GLU A 88 -6.48 3.72 9.24
N ARG A 89 -5.18 3.40 9.14
CA ARG A 89 -4.08 4.33 9.47
C ARG A 89 -3.99 5.48 8.48
N VAL A 90 -4.20 5.19 7.19
CA VAL A 90 -4.26 6.22 6.15
C VAL A 90 -5.46 7.13 6.34
N HIS A 91 -6.64 6.58 6.62
CA HIS A 91 -7.85 7.36 6.91
C HIS A 91 -7.62 8.26 8.13
N ASP A 92 -7.09 7.72 9.23
CA ASP A 92 -6.78 8.49 10.44
C ASP A 92 -5.79 9.63 10.16
N ALA A 93 -4.72 9.37 9.43
CA ALA A 93 -3.75 10.38 9.03
C ALA A 93 -4.40 11.51 8.20
N LEU A 94 -5.32 11.18 7.30
CA LEU A 94 -6.02 12.15 6.46
C LEU A 94 -7.10 12.92 7.24
N ALA A 95 -8.01 12.20 7.90
CA ALA A 95 -9.17 12.76 8.58
C ALA A 95 -8.78 13.56 9.81
N LYS A 96 -8.01 12.95 10.73
CA LYS A 96 -7.69 13.56 12.03
C LYS A 96 -6.55 14.56 11.91
N HIS A 97 -5.49 14.22 11.19
CA HIS A 97 -4.27 15.04 11.17
C HIS A 97 -4.18 16.01 9.98
N CYS A 98 -4.68 15.61 8.80
CA CYS A 98 -4.74 16.49 7.63
C CYS A 98 -6.05 17.29 7.54
N LYS A 99 -7.01 17.04 8.44
CA LYS A 99 -8.33 17.71 8.49
C LYS A 99 -9.15 17.50 7.21
N LEU A 100 -9.14 16.28 6.70
CA LEU A 100 -9.91 15.85 5.53
C LEU A 100 -10.96 14.82 5.98
N PRO A 101 -12.09 15.24 6.58
CA PRO A 101 -13.06 14.34 7.21
C PRO A 101 -13.99 13.68 6.17
N GLY A 102 -13.39 13.00 5.18
CA GLY A 102 -14.11 12.20 4.19
C GLY A 102 -14.14 10.73 4.60
N GLU A 103 -14.90 9.94 3.87
CA GLU A 103 -15.12 8.51 4.15
C GLU A 103 -14.54 7.59 3.08
N ALA A 104 -14.02 8.16 1.98
CA ALA A 104 -13.51 7.39 0.85
C ALA A 104 -12.02 7.67 0.58
N PRO A 105 -11.10 7.16 1.44
CA PRO A 105 -9.67 7.22 1.17
C PRO A 105 -9.33 6.60 -0.18
N SER A 106 -8.44 7.25 -0.91
CA SER A 106 -7.98 6.81 -2.21
C SER A 106 -6.51 7.18 -2.39
N SER A 107 -5.89 6.58 -3.42
CA SER A 107 -4.49 6.75 -3.74
C SER A 107 -4.29 6.93 -5.23
N MET A 108 -3.39 7.81 -5.63
CA MET A 108 -2.92 7.99 -7.02
C MET A 108 -1.40 7.87 -7.04
N LEU A 109 -0.88 6.85 -7.73
CA LEU A 109 0.56 6.62 -7.81
C LEU A 109 1.16 7.42 -8.95
N PHE A 110 2.21 8.20 -8.65
CA PHE A 110 2.99 8.86 -9.70
C PHE A 110 4.10 7.92 -10.13
N ALA A 111 3.81 7.04 -11.08
CA ALA A 111 4.84 6.26 -11.73
C ALA A 111 5.60 7.20 -12.64
N ALA A 112 6.67 7.80 -12.10
CA ALA A 112 7.67 8.48 -12.88
C ALA A 112 8.29 7.44 -13.83
N GLU A 113 7.76 7.37 -15.06
CA GLU A 113 8.22 6.47 -16.11
C GLU A 113 9.75 6.54 -16.25
N LYS A 114 10.45 5.53 -15.69
CA LYS A 114 11.76 5.11 -16.21
C LYS A 114 11.61 4.19 -17.42
N ALA A 115 10.40 3.74 -17.71
CA ALA A 115 10.04 3.11 -18.96
C ALA A 115 8.61 3.44 -19.36
N GLY A 116 8.45 3.93 -20.59
CA GLY A 116 7.17 4.38 -21.14
C GLY A 116 6.05 3.36 -20.95
N VAL A 117 5.06 3.75 -20.16
CA VAL A 117 3.69 3.26 -20.19
C VAL A 117 2.81 4.43 -19.77
N ASN A 118 2.27 5.13 -20.78
CA ASN A 118 1.34 6.25 -20.63
C ASN A 118 0.06 5.90 -19.84
N GLN A 119 -0.19 4.61 -19.51
CA GLN A 119 -1.43 4.17 -18.86
C GLN A 119 -1.58 4.60 -17.40
N LEU A 120 -0.51 4.69 -16.60
CA LEU A 120 -0.65 5.06 -15.16
C LEU A 120 -0.99 6.54 -14.95
N VAL A 121 -0.61 7.39 -15.91
CA VAL A 121 -1.04 8.79 -15.95
C VAL A 121 -2.54 8.88 -16.27
N ASP A 122 -3.06 8.02 -17.16
CA ASP A 122 -4.47 8.04 -17.55
C ASP A 122 -5.40 7.57 -16.42
N THR A 123 -5.05 6.51 -15.67
CA THR A 123 -5.85 6.05 -14.53
C THR A 123 -5.88 7.10 -13.40
N SER A 124 -4.75 7.77 -13.17
CA SER A 124 -4.65 8.85 -12.17
C SER A 124 -5.40 10.12 -12.60
N LEU A 125 -5.45 10.42 -13.90
CA LEU A 125 -6.23 11.54 -14.45
C LEU A 125 -7.74 11.31 -14.38
N ALA A 126 -8.18 10.05 -14.47
CA ALA A 126 -9.60 9.69 -14.39
C ALA A 126 -10.18 9.96 -12.99
N LEU A 127 -9.38 9.82 -11.93
CA LEU A 127 -9.78 10.13 -10.55
C LEU A 127 -9.84 11.64 -10.26
N LEU A 128 -9.21 12.48 -11.09
CA LEU A 128 -9.11 13.91 -10.86
C LEU A 128 -10.16 14.71 -11.63
N THR A 129 -10.89 15.55 -10.91
CA THR A 129 -11.77 16.57 -11.50
C THR A 129 -11.00 17.86 -11.79
N ALA A 130 -11.64 18.82 -12.47
CA ALA A 130 -11.06 20.15 -12.68
C ALA A 130 -10.95 20.97 -11.37
N ASP A 131 -11.59 20.51 -10.29
CA ASP A 131 -11.65 21.16 -8.99
C ASP A 131 -10.80 20.47 -7.92
N SER A 132 -10.21 19.30 -8.22
CA SER A 132 -9.35 18.56 -7.29
C SER A 132 -8.34 19.44 -6.60
N GLN A 133 -8.41 19.47 -5.27
CA GLN A 133 -7.64 20.37 -4.44
C GLN A 133 -6.45 19.66 -3.81
N LEU A 134 -5.26 20.24 -3.97
CA LEU A 134 -4.07 19.80 -3.25
C LEU A 134 -3.95 20.56 -1.93
N MET A 135 -3.88 19.79 -0.85
CA MET A 135 -3.80 20.24 0.53
C MET A 135 -2.34 20.12 0.99
N TYR A 136 -1.69 21.26 1.26
CA TYR A 136 -0.26 21.35 1.55
C TYR A 136 0.07 21.97 2.92
N GLY A 137 -0.94 22.09 3.79
CA GLY A 137 -0.76 22.36 5.23
C GLY A 137 -0.48 23.81 5.64
N THR A 138 -0.42 24.77 4.71
CA THR A 138 -0.28 26.20 5.05
C THR A 138 -1.58 26.98 4.80
N GLN A 139 -1.78 28.09 5.51
CA GLN A 139 -2.93 28.98 5.29
C GLN A 139 -2.89 29.55 3.86
N GLY A 140 -4.00 29.42 3.14
CA GLY A 140 -4.13 29.89 1.76
C GLY A 140 -5.19 29.11 0.98
N ARG A 141 -5.48 29.56 -0.25
CA ARG A 141 -6.38 28.84 -1.16
C ARG A 141 -5.69 27.58 -1.68
N PRO A 142 -6.30 26.38 -1.53
CA PRO A 142 -5.75 25.15 -2.08
C PRO A 142 -5.45 25.25 -3.57
N VAL A 143 -4.38 24.58 -4.00
CA VAL A 143 -3.93 24.59 -5.40
C VAL A 143 -4.73 23.54 -6.17
N LYS A 144 -5.16 23.84 -7.40
CA LYS A 144 -5.84 22.86 -8.27
C LYS A 144 -4.86 21.83 -8.81
N LEU A 145 -4.93 20.59 -8.31
CA LEU A 145 -3.97 19.52 -8.60
C LEU A 145 -3.88 19.20 -10.10
N LYS A 146 -5.03 19.03 -10.77
CA LYS A 146 -5.10 18.68 -12.19
C LYS A 146 -4.35 19.66 -13.12
N LYS A 147 -4.30 20.95 -12.76
CA LYS A 147 -3.57 21.97 -13.53
C LYS A 147 -2.05 21.80 -13.47
N HIS A 148 -1.54 21.27 -12.36
CA HIS A 148 -0.11 21.13 -12.12
C HIS A 148 0.39 19.70 -12.36
N LEU A 149 -0.51 18.73 -12.54
CA LEU A 149 -0.18 17.31 -12.73
C LEU A 149 0.83 17.08 -13.85
N ARG A 150 0.65 17.73 -15.01
CA ARG A 150 1.59 17.62 -16.14
C ARG A 150 2.97 18.19 -15.80
N ASN A 151 3.02 19.36 -15.16
CA ASN A 151 4.29 19.97 -14.75
C ASN A 151 5.01 19.13 -13.69
N VAL A 152 4.25 18.53 -12.78
CA VAL A 152 4.75 17.59 -11.77
C VAL A 152 5.31 16.34 -12.47
N ALA A 153 4.55 15.72 -13.38
CA ALA A 153 4.98 14.55 -14.16
C ALA A 153 6.25 14.82 -14.99
N ASP A 154 6.33 15.98 -15.64
CA ASP A 154 7.52 16.38 -16.40
C ASP A 154 8.74 16.62 -15.51
N ALA A 155 8.54 17.11 -14.28
CA ALA A 155 9.60 17.27 -13.28
C ALA A 155 10.22 15.94 -12.90
N PHE A 156 9.37 14.95 -12.63
CA PHE A 156 9.75 13.60 -12.27
C PHE A 156 10.67 12.97 -13.32
N ARG A 157 10.36 13.18 -14.61
CA ARG A 157 11.17 12.70 -15.74
C ARG A 157 12.54 13.40 -15.83
N LYS A 158 12.61 14.69 -15.53
CA LYS A 158 13.81 15.49 -15.84
C LYS A 158 14.85 15.56 -14.72
N ARG A 159 14.51 15.31 -13.44
CA ARG A 159 15.35 15.28 -12.19
C ARG A 159 16.37 16.44 -11.96
N LYS A 160 16.73 17.21 -12.98
CA LYS A 160 17.78 18.23 -13.01
C LYS A 160 17.23 19.65 -13.09
N ASN A 161 15.97 19.83 -13.50
CA ASN A 161 15.32 21.14 -13.51
C ASN A 161 14.13 21.13 -12.54
N PRO A 162 14.14 21.96 -11.48
CA PRO A 162 12.98 22.10 -10.64
C PRO A 162 11.81 22.60 -11.50
N PRO A 163 10.64 21.98 -11.40
CA PRO A 163 9.49 22.39 -12.19
C PRO A 163 9.04 23.79 -11.79
N ASN A 164 8.41 24.49 -12.74
CA ASN A 164 7.74 25.75 -12.46
C ASN A 164 6.46 25.48 -11.65
N LEU A 165 6.64 25.17 -10.36
CA LEU A 165 5.58 24.95 -9.39
C LEU A 165 5.48 26.17 -8.46
N PRO A 166 4.25 26.52 -8.01
CA PRO A 166 4.06 27.50 -6.97
C PRO A 166 4.94 27.22 -5.75
N GLN A 167 5.41 28.28 -5.10
CA GLN A 167 6.32 28.19 -3.96
C GLN A 167 5.80 27.27 -2.83
N SER A 168 4.48 27.20 -2.64
CA SER A 168 3.80 26.36 -1.65
C SER A 168 3.91 24.86 -1.93
N ILE A 169 4.11 24.47 -3.18
CA ILE A 169 4.15 23.07 -3.63
C ILE A 169 5.43 22.77 -4.44
N ALA A 170 6.47 23.58 -4.26
CA ALA A 170 7.72 23.47 -5.01
C ALA A 170 8.46 22.13 -4.80
N GLY A 171 8.16 21.39 -3.73
CA GLY A 171 8.70 20.08 -3.43
C GLY A 171 7.80 18.92 -3.84
N LEU A 172 6.65 19.17 -4.48
CA LEU A 172 5.68 18.14 -4.82
C LEU A 172 6.20 17.10 -5.82
N TRP A 173 7.22 17.45 -6.61
CA TRP A 173 7.94 16.52 -7.49
C TRP A 173 8.72 15.43 -6.72
N LYS A 174 8.80 15.50 -5.39
CA LYS A 174 9.35 14.43 -4.54
C LYS A 174 8.27 13.48 -4.01
N ALA A 175 6.99 13.71 -4.31
CA ALA A 175 5.92 12.83 -3.86
C ALA A 175 6.04 11.46 -4.55
N ASP A 176 5.83 10.38 -3.81
CA ASP A 176 5.82 9.04 -4.40
C ASP A 176 4.39 8.69 -4.87
N LEU A 177 3.38 9.16 -4.12
CA LEU A 177 1.97 9.06 -4.47
C LEU A 177 1.17 10.24 -3.88
N PHE A 178 -0.10 10.32 -4.23
CA PHE A 178 -1.07 11.21 -3.60
C PHE A 178 -2.10 10.39 -2.86
N LEU A 179 -2.26 10.65 -1.57
CA LEU A 179 -3.41 10.16 -0.82
C LEU A 179 -4.50 11.22 -0.84
N GLY A 180 -5.75 10.80 -0.74
CA GLY A 180 -6.86 11.75 -0.68
C GLY A 180 -8.16 11.13 -0.22
N MET A 181 -9.15 11.99 -0.05
CA MET A 181 -10.54 11.62 0.16
C MET A 181 -11.27 11.89 -1.16
N SER A 182 -11.61 10.82 -1.88
CA SER A 182 -12.19 10.90 -3.23
C SER A 182 -13.58 11.55 -3.23
N ASP A 183 -14.34 11.38 -2.15
CA ASP A 183 -15.62 12.02 -1.87
C ASP A 183 -15.51 13.53 -1.61
N LEU A 184 -14.37 14.00 -1.11
CA LEU A 184 -14.09 15.42 -0.91
C LEU A 184 -13.34 16.07 -2.07
N ASP A 185 -12.85 15.26 -3.01
CA ASP A 185 -11.92 15.65 -4.08
C ASP A 185 -10.71 16.46 -3.56
N LYS A 186 -10.17 16.01 -2.42
CA LYS A 186 -9.03 16.62 -1.73
C LYS A 186 -7.90 15.62 -1.57
N TRP A 187 -6.71 16.06 -1.93
CA TRP A 187 -5.51 15.24 -2.06
C TRP A 187 -4.34 15.86 -1.31
N VAL A 188 -3.40 15.04 -0.86
CA VAL A 188 -2.16 15.43 -0.20
C VAL A 188 -0.98 14.79 -0.92
N GLY A 189 0.14 15.51 -1.04
CA GLY A 189 1.39 14.91 -1.49
C GLY A 189 1.93 13.98 -0.41
N THR A 190 2.22 12.73 -0.79
CA THR A 190 2.67 11.70 0.14
C THR A 190 4.04 11.18 -0.28
N SER A 191 4.95 11.07 0.68
CA SER A 191 6.18 10.29 0.50
C SER A 191 6.04 8.92 1.15
N VAL A 192 6.50 7.88 0.48
CA VAL A 192 6.51 6.50 0.95
C VAL A 192 7.94 6.01 0.92
N LYS A 193 8.44 5.53 2.05
CA LYS A 193 9.84 5.09 2.17
C LYS A 193 9.91 3.80 2.98
N ILE A 194 10.47 2.76 2.36
CA ILE A 194 10.74 1.48 3.04
C ILE A 194 11.75 1.63 4.19
N ASN A 195 12.62 2.66 4.12
CA ASN A 195 13.51 3.02 5.19
C ASN A 195 13.07 4.36 5.82
N PRO A 196 12.63 4.38 7.09
CA PRO A 196 12.20 5.60 7.76
C PRO A 196 13.24 6.73 7.79
N SER A 197 14.54 6.39 7.76
CA SER A 197 15.63 7.40 7.76
C SER A 197 15.74 8.17 6.44
N GLN A 198 15.19 7.63 5.35
CA GLN A 198 15.15 8.27 4.03
C GLN A 198 13.92 9.17 3.86
N LEU A 199 13.08 9.28 4.88
CA LEU A 199 11.89 10.11 4.83
C LEU A 199 12.29 11.59 4.91
N GLU A 200 12.23 12.28 3.77
CA GLU A 200 12.52 13.70 3.64
C GLU A 200 11.24 14.54 3.64
N SER A 201 11.33 15.76 4.18
CA SER A 201 10.28 16.76 4.01
C SER A 201 10.51 17.60 2.76
N ALA A 202 9.42 18.06 2.16
CA ALA A 202 9.46 19.03 1.09
C ALA A 202 8.15 19.84 1.04
N ARG A 203 8.20 21.06 0.50
CA ARG A 203 7.01 21.90 0.37
C ARG A 203 5.97 21.24 -0.53
N GLY A 204 4.75 21.08 -0.03
CA GLY A 204 3.69 20.35 -0.74
C GLY A 204 3.51 18.90 -0.30
N LEU A 205 4.50 18.32 0.40
CA LEU A 205 4.34 17.01 1.03
C LEU A 205 3.71 17.17 2.41
N ARG A 206 2.77 16.30 2.73
CA ARG A 206 2.01 16.37 3.99
C ARG A 206 1.93 15.06 4.75
N VAL A 207 2.01 13.93 4.05
CA VAL A 207 2.00 12.60 4.67
C VAL A 207 3.28 11.84 4.32
N GLY A 208 3.82 11.12 5.29
CA GLY A 208 4.94 10.19 5.13
C GLY A 208 4.51 8.79 5.56
N ILE A 209 4.60 7.79 4.69
CA ILE A 209 4.30 6.39 5.03
C ILE A 209 5.63 5.63 5.14
N VAL A 210 5.83 4.99 6.29
CA VAL A 210 7.06 4.27 6.59
C VAL A 210 6.75 3.03 7.42
N PRO A 211 7.60 1.99 7.42
CA PRO A 211 7.46 0.90 8.38
C PRO A 211 7.63 1.42 9.82
N SER A 212 6.82 0.92 10.75
CA SER A 212 7.04 1.12 12.17
C SER A 212 8.23 0.27 12.64
N LYS A 213 8.87 0.66 13.75
CA LYS A 213 9.81 -0.26 14.41
C LYS A 213 9.00 -1.36 15.11
N GLN A 214 9.57 -2.56 15.20
CA GLN A 214 8.94 -3.66 15.93
C GLN A 214 8.62 -3.24 17.37
N GLY A 215 7.40 -3.54 17.84
CA GLY A 215 6.91 -3.14 19.16
C GLY A 215 6.67 -1.65 19.37
N ALA A 216 6.86 -0.79 18.35
CA ALA A 216 6.55 0.63 18.43
C ALA A 216 5.08 0.92 18.06
N SER A 217 4.59 2.07 18.52
CA SER A 217 3.28 2.57 18.13
C SER A 217 3.20 2.79 16.62
N ASP A 218 2.03 2.51 16.08
CA ASP A 218 1.64 2.65 14.68
C ASP A 218 0.57 3.73 14.47
N LEU A 219 0.23 4.46 15.53
CA LEU A 219 -0.68 5.58 15.43
C LEU A 219 -0.04 6.68 14.58
N PRO A 220 -0.79 7.26 13.63
CA PRO A 220 -0.34 8.44 12.92
C PRO A 220 0.04 9.56 13.89
N TYR A 221 1.14 10.24 13.60
CA TYR A 221 1.63 11.33 14.45
C TYR A 221 2.21 12.46 13.61
N LYS A 222 2.28 13.66 14.19
CA LYS A 222 2.90 14.81 13.54
C LYS A 222 4.39 14.84 13.88
N ASP A 223 5.24 14.81 12.86
CA ASP A 223 6.66 15.14 12.97
C ASP A 223 6.84 16.64 12.69
N ASP A 224 7.03 17.42 13.76
CA ASP A 224 7.20 18.87 13.66
C ASP A 224 8.49 19.27 12.93
N SER A 225 9.56 18.46 13.03
CA SER A 225 10.82 18.73 12.34
C SER A 225 10.66 18.64 10.82
N LYS A 226 9.78 17.75 10.36
CA LYS A 226 9.46 17.55 8.95
C LYS A 226 8.20 18.30 8.50
N ASN A 227 7.45 18.92 9.44
CA ASN A 227 6.10 19.45 9.23
C ASN A 227 5.18 18.49 8.45
N MET A 228 5.24 17.21 8.82
CA MET A 228 4.62 16.11 8.09
C MET A 228 3.89 15.18 9.05
N ILE A 229 2.79 14.60 8.59
CA ILE A 229 2.11 13.53 9.32
C ILE A 229 2.77 12.22 8.93
N VAL A 230 3.36 11.53 9.89
CA VAL A 230 3.94 10.20 9.68
C VAL A 230 2.86 9.16 9.98
N CYS A 231 2.68 8.24 9.04
CA CYS A 231 1.74 7.13 9.09
C CYS A 231 2.56 5.82 9.09
N PRO A 232 2.87 5.25 10.26
CA PRO A 232 3.65 4.03 10.36
C PRO A 232 2.83 2.79 9.94
N LEU A 233 3.46 1.81 9.28
CA LEU A 233 2.86 0.50 8.96
C LEU A 233 3.51 -0.60 9.79
N LYS A 234 2.70 -1.44 10.45
CA LYS A 234 3.17 -2.43 11.42
C LYS A 234 3.84 -3.65 10.78
N HIS A 235 4.75 -4.26 11.55
CA HIS A 235 5.36 -5.55 11.26
C HIS A 235 4.60 -6.72 11.86
N ASP A 236 4.41 -6.74 13.18
CA ASP A 236 4.00 -7.93 13.96
C ASP A 236 2.66 -8.52 13.50
N GLY A 237 2.68 -9.50 12.59
CA GLY A 237 1.49 -10.10 11.97
C GLY A 237 0.69 -9.14 11.07
N ASP A 238 1.30 -8.02 10.67
CA ASP A 238 0.61 -6.93 9.98
C ASP A 238 1.26 -6.65 8.59
N PHE A 239 0.91 -5.53 7.95
CA PHE A 239 1.17 -5.29 6.53
C PHE A 239 2.62 -5.50 6.11
N MET A 240 3.58 -5.09 6.94
CA MET A 240 5.00 -5.20 6.60
C MET A 240 5.47 -6.66 6.55
N GLU A 241 4.98 -7.53 7.44
CA GLU A 241 5.33 -8.95 7.40
C GLU A 241 4.82 -9.61 6.12
N VAL A 242 3.56 -9.33 5.76
CA VAL A 242 2.97 -9.80 4.50
C VAL A 242 3.76 -9.27 3.29
N PHE A 243 4.09 -7.97 3.28
CA PHE A 243 4.89 -7.34 2.22
C PHE A 243 6.26 -8.01 2.06
N TYR A 244 7.01 -8.23 3.15
CA TYR A 244 8.33 -8.86 3.08
C TYR A 244 8.26 -10.33 2.67
N SER A 245 7.22 -11.05 3.08
CA SER A 245 6.91 -12.40 2.60
C SER A 245 6.67 -12.42 1.08
N GLY A 246 5.84 -11.52 0.56
CA GLY A 246 5.63 -11.36 -0.89
C GLY A 246 6.92 -10.99 -1.63
N TRP A 247 7.73 -10.09 -1.06
CA TRP A 247 9.03 -9.71 -1.62
C TRP A 247 10.01 -10.88 -1.68
N GLN A 248 10.02 -11.72 -0.63
CA GLN A 248 10.83 -12.94 -0.59
C GLN A 248 10.40 -13.94 -1.66
N VAL A 249 9.08 -14.14 -1.86
CA VAL A 249 8.53 -14.99 -2.93
C VAL A 249 9.06 -14.54 -4.28
N ILE A 250 8.90 -13.26 -4.61
CA ILE A 250 9.31 -12.72 -5.91
C ILE A 250 10.81 -12.83 -6.13
N ARG A 251 11.64 -12.43 -5.15
CA ARG A 251 13.10 -12.57 -5.28
C ARG A 251 13.52 -14.02 -5.50
N SER A 252 12.94 -14.94 -4.74
CA SER A 252 13.27 -16.36 -4.83
C SER A 252 12.82 -16.96 -6.16
N PHE A 253 11.62 -16.59 -6.62
CA PHE A 253 11.05 -17.00 -7.90
C PHE A 253 11.87 -16.51 -9.09
N LEU A 254 12.30 -15.24 -9.09
CA LEU A 254 13.15 -14.70 -10.14
C LEU A 254 14.54 -15.37 -10.15
N LYS A 255 15.13 -15.61 -8.98
CA LYS A 255 16.39 -16.36 -8.85
C LYS A 255 16.28 -17.82 -9.30
N ALA A 256 15.08 -18.40 -9.21
CA ALA A 256 14.75 -19.72 -9.72
C ALA A 256 14.32 -19.70 -11.20
N ASP A 257 14.60 -18.62 -11.92
CA ASP A 257 14.29 -18.46 -13.34
C ASP A 257 12.80 -18.59 -13.67
N ALA A 258 11.97 -17.96 -12.84
CA ALA A 258 10.51 -18.05 -12.89
C ALA A 258 9.96 -19.48 -12.76
N ASN A 259 10.61 -20.31 -11.95
CA ASN A 259 10.11 -21.61 -11.51
C ASN A 259 9.88 -21.61 -9.99
N VAL A 260 9.21 -22.64 -9.48
CA VAL A 260 9.06 -22.83 -8.03
C VAL A 260 10.45 -22.96 -7.39
N PRO A 261 10.82 -22.10 -6.42
CA PRO A 261 12.11 -22.19 -5.76
C PRO A 261 12.26 -23.49 -4.96
N LYS A 262 13.50 -23.96 -4.81
CA LYS A 262 13.83 -25.07 -3.91
C LYS A 262 13.42 -24.73 -2.47
N GLU A 263 13.04 -25.75 -1.69
CA GLU A 263 12.58 -25.56 -0.30
C GLU A 263 13.60 -24.85 0.58
N VAL A 264 14.90 -25.09 0.36
CA VAL A 264 15.98 -24.39 1.08
C VAL A 264 15.97 -22.87 0.86
N ASN A 265 15.50 -22.41 -0.31
CA ASN A 265 15.42 -20.98 -0.63
C ASN A 265 14.09 -20.37 -0.19
N LEU A 266 13.03 -21.19 -0.11
CA LEU A 266 11.68 -20.77 0.26
C LEU A 266 11.04 -21.85 1.16
N PRO A 267 11.39 -21.90 2.46
CA PRO A 267 11.07 -23.02 3.34
C PRO A 267 9.61 -23.05 3.80
N GLN A 268 8.91 -21.92 3.78
CA GLN A 268 7.51 -21.84 4.18
C GLN A 268 6.57 -22.38 3.08
N PRO A 269 5.67 -23.32 3.39
CA PRO A 269 4.74 -23.89 2.40
C PRO A 269 3.83 -22.85 1.73
N ALA A 270 3.32 -21.87 2.49
CA ALA A 270 2.46 -20.82 1.96
C ALA A 270 3.18 -19.99 0.87
N LEU A 271 4.42 -19.57 1.13
CA LEU A 271 5.25 -18.87 0.14
C LEU A 271 5.51 -19.72 -1.12
N ARG A 272 5.78 -21.04 -0.96
CA ARG A 272 5.95 -21.94 -2.11
C ARG A 272 4.67 -22.09 -2.92
N GLN A 273 3.51 -22.08 -2.26
CA GLN A 273 2.22 -22.15 -2.93
C GLN A 273 1.98 -20.92 -3.81
N VAL A 274 2.28 -19.71 -3.33
CA VAL A 274 2.22 -18.50 -4.15
C VAL A 274 3.23 -18.55 -5.31
N ALA A 275 4.45 -19.03 -5.06
CA ALA A 275 5.43 -19.22 -6.13
C ALA A 275 4.97 -20.24 -7.20
N ARG A 276 4.16 -21.23 -6.82
CA ARG A 276 3.52 -22.17 -7.76
C ARG A 276 2.47 -21.49 -8.61
N TYR A 277 1.61 -20.64 -8.03
CA TYR A 277 0.64 -19.84 -8.81
C TYR A 277 1.33 -19.01 -9.90
N LEU A 278 2.51 -18.45 -9.60
CA LEU A 278 3.34 -17.72 -10.55
C LEU A 278 3.96 -18.64 -11.61
N ALA A 279 4.54 -19.77 -11.20
CA ALA A 279 5.19 -20.72 -12.10
C ALA A 279 4.20 -21.31 -13.12
N ASP A 280 2.99 -21.66 -12.67
CA ASP A 280 1.92 -22.21 -13.53
C ASP A 280 1.48 -21.20 -14.61
N ARG A 281 1.68 -19.90 -14.36
CA ARG A 281 1.31 -18.80 -15.26
C ARG A 281 2.50 -18.15 -15.96
N ARG A 282 3.71 -18.73 -15.86
CA ARG A 282 4.95 -18.11 -16.36
C ARG A 282 4.97 -17.84 -17.87
N GLU A 283 4.13 -18.53 -18.64
CA GLU A 283 4.01 -18.40 -20.10
C GLU A 283 3.14 -17.22 -20.56
N TYR A 284 2.40 -16.59 -19.65
CA TYR A 284 1.52 -15.45 -19.92
C TYR A 284 2.23 -14.12 -19.66
N PRO A 285 1.77 -13.02 -20.29
CA PRO A 285 2.21 -11.67 -19.97
C PRO A 285 2.11 -11.34 -18.48
N VAL A 286 3.06 -10.59 -17.93
CA VAL A 286 3.09 -10.25 -16.50
C VAL A 286 1.80 -9.57 -16.06
N LEU A 287 1.28 -8.63 -16.87
CA LEU A 287 0.04 -7.92 -16.56
C LEU A 287 -1.18 -8.85 -16.49
N ASP A 288 -1.26 -9.83 -17.40
CA ASP A 288 -2.32 -10.85 -17.38
C ASP A 288 -2.23 -11.72 -16.12
N VAL A 289 -1.01 -12.07 -15.70
CA VAL A 289 -0.80 -12.80 -14.44
C VAL A 289 -1.26 -11.97 -13.23
N VAL A 290 -0.88 -10.69 -13.18
CA VAL A 290 -1.30 -9.77 -12.09
C VAL A 290 -2.81 -9.64 -12.01
N ALA A 291 -3.49 -9.55 -13.16
CA ALA A 291 -4.95 -9.51 -13.24
C ALA A 291 -5.57 -10.84 -12.78
N ALA A 292 -5.05 -11.98 -13.27
CA ALA A 292 -5.56 -13.30 -12.92
C ALA A 292 -5.36 -13.67 -11.44
N LEU A 293 -4.37 -13.08 -10.77
CA LEU A 293 -4.15 -13.26 -9.32
C LEU A 293 -5.15 -12.48 -8.46
N GLU A 294 -5.91 -11.54 -9.03
CA GLU A 294 -6.97 -10.82 -8.30
C GLU A 294 -8.01 -11.79 -7.75
N ASP A 295 -8.43 -12.78 -8.54
CA ASP A 295 -9.44 -13.77 -8.11
C ASP A 295 -8.98 -14.62 -6.92
N PHE A 296 -7.66 -14.74 -6.72
CA PHE A 296 -7.05 -15.44 -5.59
C PHE A 296 -6.77 -14.52 -4.40
N ALA A 297 -6.71 -13.21 -4.63
CA ALA A 297 -6.66 -12.20 -3.59
C ALA A 297 -8.09 -11.89 -3.13
N GLN A 298 -8.63 -12.70 -2.21
CA GLN A 298 -10.05 -12.62 -1.80
C GLN A 298 -10.58 -11.17 -1.65
N PRO A 299 -11.59 -10.75 -2.44
CA PRO A 299 -12.33 -9.53 -2.16
C PRO A 299 -13.37 -9.80 -1.04
N HIS A 300 -13.50 -8.87 -0.08
CA HIS A 300 -14.54 -8.84 0.97
C HIS A 300 -14.43 -9.79 2.19
N LEU A 301 -13.23 -10.10 2.70
CA LEU A 301 -13.10 -10.97 3.89
C LEU A 301 -13.63 -10.37 5.22
N LEU A 302 -13.77 -9.05 5.33
CA LEU A 302 -14.30 -8.42 6.55
C LEU A 302 -15.67 -7.76 6.28
N ALA A 303 -16.73 -8.42 6.75
CA ALA A 303 -18.03 -7.79 6.95
C ALA A 303 -18.11 -7.27 8.40
N THR A 304 -18.11 -5.94 8.57
CA THR A 304 -18.37 -5.34 9.87
C THR A 304 -19.87 -5.43 10.16
N SER A 305 -20.28 -6.32 11.07
CA SER A 305 -21.63 -6.30 11.63
C SER A 305 -21.61 -5.67 13.02
N GLU A 306 -22.24 -4.53 13.19
CA GLU A 306 -22.57 -4.00 14.52
C GLU A 306 -23.74 -4.82 15.09
N ARG A 307 -23.54 -5.43 16.26
CA ARG A 307 -24.65 -5.92 17.09
C ARG A 307 -24.52 -5.31 18.48
N SER A 308 -25.49 -4.49 18.84
CA SER A 308 -25.76 -4.09 20.21
C SER A 308 -26.26 -5.31 21.00
N ALA A 309 -25.57 -5.69 22.07
CA ALA A 309 -26.07 -6.70 23.00
C ALA A 309 -26.80 -6.01 24.15
N ASP A 310 -28.07 -6.38 24.36
CA ASP A 310 -28.85 -5.95 25.52
C ASP A 310 -28.41 -6.72 26.77
N LEU A 311 -28.07 -5.98 27.83
CA LEU A 311 -27.75 -6.53 29.15
C LEU A 311 -29.03 -7.05 29.83
N VAL A 312 -29.21 -8.36 29.91
CA VAL A 312 -30.17 -8.97 30.84
C VAL A 312 -29.54 -9.00 32.23
N LYS A 313 -30.01 -8.13 33.12
CA LYS A 313 -29.65 -8.16 34.55
C LYS A 313 -30.42 -9.29 35.25
N THR A 314 -29.71 -10.31 35.72
CA THR A 314 -30.17 -11.18 36.81
C THR A 314 -29.47 -10.81 38.11
N ARG A 315 -30.28 -10.67 39.16
CA ARG A 315 -30.04 -9.99 40.45
C ARG A 315 -28.77 -10.35 41.24
N ASP A 316 -28.29 -9.30 41.92
CA ASP A 316 -27.72 -9.18 43.27
C ASP A 316 -26.67 -10.19 43.75
N GLY A 317 -25.41 -9.82 43.52
CA GLY A 317 -24.27 -10.25 44.31
C GLY A 317 -23.04 -9.46 43.89
N GLN A 318 -22.44 -8.68 44.78
CA GLN A 318 -21.11 -8.14 44.57
C GLN A 318 -20.16 -9.32 44.40
N VAL A 319 -19.65 -9.53 43.20
CA VAL A 319 -18.53 -10.42 42.96
C VAL A 319 -17.44 -9.59 42.28
N GLU A 320 -16.44 -9.21 43.07
CA GLU A 320 -15.12 -8.90 42.52
C GLU A 320 -14.54 -10.21 41.98
N VAL A 321 -14.63 -10.40 40.66
CA VAL A 321 -13.76 -11.34 39.96
C VAL A 321 -12.97 -10.54 38.94
N SER A 322 -11.72 -10.28 39.29
CA SER A 322 -10.71 -9.77 38.37
C SER A 322 -10.27 -10.88 37.42
N THR A 323 -10.96 -10.97 36.29
CA THR A 323 -10.55 -11.70 35.08
C THR A 323 -10.46 -13.22 35.22
N VAL A 324 -11.35 -13.94 34.52
CA VAL A 324 -11.22 -15.38 34.27
C VAL A 324 -11.04 -15.58 32.77
N VAL A 325 -9.90 -16.16 32.37
CA VAL A 325 -9.62 -16.59 30.99
C VAL A 325 -9.56 -18.12 30.99
N ALA A 326 -10.42 -18.77 30.19
CA ALA A 326 -10.34 -20.19 29.93
C ALA A 326 -10.56 -20.45 28.43
N PRO A 327 -9.63 -21.12 27.72
CA PRO A 327 -9.82 -21.53 26.34
C PRO A 327 -10.72 -22.78 26.27
N VAL A 328 -11.67 -22.79 25.34
CA VAL A 328 -12.48 -23.97 25.01
C VAL A 328 -12.13 -24.43 23.59
N PRO A 329 -11.63 -25.67 23.40
CA PRO A 329 -11.44 -26.24 22.07
C PRO A 329 -12.81 -26.55 21.43
N LYS A 330 -12.95 -26.31 20.13
CA LYS A 330 -14.11 -26.84 19.40
C LYS A 330 -13.89 -28.32 19.09
N SER A 331 -14.78 -29.15 19.62
CA SER A 331 -15.03 -30.51 19.14
C SER A 331 -15.53 -30.45 17.68
N VAL A 332 -15.10 -31.44 16.90
CA VAL A 332 -15.36 -31.72 15.47
C VAL A 332 -16.73 -31.28 14.97
#